data_AF-A0AAV4AZA6-F1
#
_entry.id   AF-A0AAV4AZA6-F1
#
_cell.length_a   1.000
_cell.length_b   1.000
_cell.length_c   1.000
_cell.angle_alpha   90.00
_cell.angle_beta   90.00
_cell.angle_gamma   90.00
#
_symmetry.space_group_name_H-M   'P 1'
#
loop_
_entity.id
_entity.type
_entity.pdbx_description
1 polymer ?
#
loop_
_entity_poly.entity_id
_entity_poly.type
_entity_poly.pdbx_seq_one_letter_code
_entity_poly.pdbx_strand_id
1 'polypeptide(L)'
;MSLLVERETEAASALSEPVAAGHTFLDCQCIGQEHRARSDLKHLSDLNDASPDPIRVQVSIVTLIEKLYSNNGSHWTLACRINDGLTSLDVDISNGVLTELIGFSAEDSIAMRQRFKSEPKVKEIFAESLSQCQNKLISGRNGCLVELEPASCSQQGKKPRIVKLILQSR
;
A
#
# COMPACT_ATOMS: atom_id res chain seq x y z
N MET A 1 14.62 11.02 67.36
CA MET A 1 14.81 12.41 66.90
C MET A 1 13.61 12.71 66.02
N SER A 2 12.51 13.18 66.60
CA SER A 2 12.21 14.61 66.88
C SER A 2 12.06 15.37 65.54
N LEU A 3 10.83 15.67 65.10
CA LEU A 3 10.09 16.93 65.35
C LEU A 3 10.66 18.08 64.48
N LEU A 4 9.94 18.97 63.81
CA LEU A 4 8.52 19.32 63.68
C LEU A 4 8.48 20.62 62.82
N VAL A 5 7.36 20.89 62.12
CA VAL A 5 6.69 22.22 61.99
C VAL A 5 7.30 23.27 61.02
N GLU A 6 6.63 23.59 59.91
CA GLU A 6 5.58 24.65 59.72
C GLU A 6 6.24 26.00 59.32
N ARG A 7 5.69 26.96 58.57
CA ARG A 7 4.33 27.32 58.12
C ARG A 7 4.47 28.56 57.19
N GLU A 8 3.48 28.74 56.29
CA GLU A 8 2.77 30.01 55.98
C GLU A 8 3.54 31.20 55.32
N THR A 9 2.97 32.08 54.47
CA THR A 9 1.60 32.35 53.99
C THR A 9 1.66 33.35 52.81
N GLU A 10 0.57 33.40 52.01
CA GLU A 10 -0.08 34.61 51.41
C GLU A 10 0.67 35.47 50.36
N ALA A 11 0.07 36.11 49.35
CA ALA A 11 -1.33 36.29 48.95
C ALA A 11 -1.43 36.62 47.43
N ALA A 12 -2.57 36.24 46.86
CA ALA A 12 -3.48 37.00 45.99
C ALA A 12 -2.96 37.94 44.87
N SER A 13 -3.44 37.73 43.64
CA SER A 13 -4.43 38.64 43.05
C SER A 13 -5.24 37.97 41.95
N ALA A 14 -6.56 38.12 42.06
CA ALA A 14 -7.60 37.66 41.15
C ALA A 14 -7.93 38.70 40.07
N LEU A 15 -8.54 38.23 38.96
CA LEU A 15 -9.62 38.85 38.16
C LEU A 15 -10.00 37.84 37.05
N SER A 16 -11.12 37.09 37.17
CA SER A 16 -12.48 37.36 36.60
C SER A 16 -12.49 37.32 35.06
N GLU A 17 -13.33 36.59 34.30
CA GLU A 17 -14.71 36.03 34.40
C GLU A 17 -14.89 34.93 33.29
N PRO A 18 -16.10 34.51 32.82
CA PRO A 18 -17.30 34.00 33.50
C PRO A 18 -17.70 32.56 33.04
N VAL A 19 -18.72 32.05 33.73
CA VAL A 19 -19.43 30.76 33.57
C VAL A 19 -20.47 30.76 32.43
N ALA A 20 -20.52 29.69 31.64
CA ALA A 20 -21.73 29.04 31.08
C ALA A 20 -21.28 27.83 30.23
N ALA A 21 -21.45 26.61 30.72
CA ALA A 21 -22.62 25.76 30.49
C ALA A 21 -22.72 25.20 29.06
N GLY A 22 -22.71 23.87 28.95
CA GLY A 22 -23.45 23.18 27.91
C GLY A 22 -22.65 22.30 26.97
N HIS A 23 -22.78 21.00 27.19
CA HIS A 23 -22.80 19.94 26.19
C HIS A 23 -21.53 19.68 25.36
N THR A 24 -20.93 18.53 25.70
CA THR A 24 -20.37 17.55 24.77
C THR A 24 -20.88 17.70 23.33
N PHE A 25 -20.05 18.22 22.45
CA PHE A 25 -20.13 17.94 21.03
C PHE A 25 -18.80 17.30 20.64
N LEU A 26 -18.85 16.01 20.32
CA LEU A 26 -17.79 15.33 19.60
C LEU A 26 -17.58 16.11 18.30
N ASP A 27 -16.55 16.94 18.24
CA ASP A 27 -16.08 17.46 16.96
C ASP A 27 -15.24 16.35 16.30
N CYS A 28 -15.94 15.55 15.49
CA CYS A 28 -15.38 14.61 14.52
C CYS A 28 -14.59 15.39 13.45
N GLN A 29 -13.40 15.88 13.78
CA GLN A 29 -12.47 16.44 12.78
C GLN A 29 -11.41 15.40 12.40
N CYS A 30 -11.81 14.42 11.59
CA CYS A 30 -10.88 13.57 10.84
C CYS A 30 -11.33 13.25 9.39
N ILE A 31 -12.45 13.79 8.89
CA ILE A 31 -12.97 13.44 7.54
C ILE A 31 -12.52 14.45 6.45
N GLY A 32 -11.75 15.48 6.81
CA GLY A 32 -11.44 16.61 5.91
C GLY A 32 -10.19 16.48 5.02
N GLN A 33 -9.26 15.55 5.31
CA GLN A 33 -8.00 15.47 4.56
C GLN A 33 -7.96 14.39 3.47
N GLU A 34 -8.81 13.35 3.54
CA GLU A 34 -8.81 12.26 2.55
C GLU A 34 -9.56 12.64 1.25
N HIS A 35 -10.42 13.67 1.30
CA HIS A 35 -11.29 14.03 0.18
C HIS A 35 -10.60 14.83 -0.93
N ARG A 36 -9.41 15.41 -0.69
CA ARG A 36 -8.74 16.27 -1.69
C ARG A 36 -7.79 15.51 -2.63
N ALA A 37 -7.32 14.32 -2.24
CA ALA A 37 -6.47 13.48 -3.09
C ALA A 37 -7.28 12.50 -3.98
N ARG A 38 -8.58 12.34 -3.72
CA ARG A 38 -9.48 11.47 -4.50
C ARG A 38 -10.03 12.11 -5.77
N SER A 39 -9.99 13.43 -5.89
CA SER A 39 -10.62 14.17 -7.00
C SER A 39 -9.99 13.90 -8.37
N ASP A 40 -8.78 13.34 -8.41
CA ASP A 40 -8.05 13.01 -9.65
C ASP A 40 -7.99 11.51 -9.95
N LEU A 41 -8.68 10.68 -9.17
CA LEU A 41 -8.67 9.22 -9.39
C LEU A 41 -9.67 8.86 -10.47
N LYS A 42 -9.18 8.16 -11.49
CA LYS A 42 -9.99 7.62 -12.58
C LYS A 42 -10.60 6.28 -12.19
N HIS A 43 -11.60 5.82 -12.93
CA HIS A 43 -12.15 4.47 -12.81
C HIS A 43 -11.50 3.53 -13.81
N LEU A 44 -11.62 2.22 -13.59
CA LEU A 44 -11.11 1.21 -14.53
C LEU A 44 -11.83 1.31 -15.89
N SER A 45 -13.08 1.75 -15.90
CA SER A 45 -13.85 2.02 -17.14
C SER A 45 -13.29 3.17 -17.98
N ASP A 46 -12.47 4.05 -17.40
CA ASP A 46 -11.83 5.16 -18.11
C ASP A 46 -10.51 4.75 -18.80
N LEU A 47 -10.12 3.48 -18.71
CA LEU A 47 -9.02 2.91 -19.51
C LEU A 47 -9.44 2.88 -20.99
N ASN A 48 -9.27 4.01 -21.67
CA ASN A 48 -9.42 4.08 -23.10
C ASN A 48 -8.16 3.52 -23.78
N ASP A 49 -8.33 2.61 -24.73
CA ASP A 49 -7.25 1.97 -25.51
C ASP A 49 -6.35 2.99 -26.26
N ALA A 50 -6.79 4.25 -26.37
CA ALA A 50 -6.12 5.29 -27.13
C ALA A 50 -5.23 6.25 -26.32
N SER A 51 -5.27 6.28 -24.98
CA SER A 51 -4.37 7.15 -24.20
C SER A 51 -3.11 6.38 -23.79
N PRO A 52 -1.90 6.81 -24.18
CA PRO A 52 -0.66 6.13 -23.80
C PRO A 52 -0.25 6.40 -22.34
N ASP A 53 -0.85 7.40 -21.69
CA ASP A 53 -0.46 7.82 -20.36
C ASP A 53 -0.98 6.87 -19.27
N PRO A 54 -0.14 6.55 -18.26
CA PRO A 54 -0.58 5.75 -17.13
C PRO A 54 -1.66 6.47 -16.34
N ILE A 55 -2.67 5.74 -15.89
CA ILE A 55 -3.76 6.27 -15.07
C ILE A 55 -3.61 5.87 -13.61
N ARG A 56 -4.07 6.75 -12.72
CA ARG A 56 -4.15 6.49 -11.27
C ARG A 56 -5.56 6.09 -10.90
N VAL A 57 -5.70 4.92 -10.28
CA VAL A 57 -7.00 4.38 -9.87
C VAL A 57 -6.89 3.69 -8.50
N GLN A 58 -7.91 3.90 -7.66
CA GLN A 58 -8.04 3.16 -6.41
C GLN A 58 -8.70 1.81 -6.68
N VAL A 59 -8.05 0.73 -6.30
CA VAL A 59 -8.55 -0.64 -6.55
C VAL A 59 -8.35 -1.53 -5.33
N SER A 60 -9.05 -2.66 -5.32
CA SER A 60 -8.78 -3.77 -4.43
C SER A 60 -8.28 -4.95 -5.25
N ILE A 61 -7.23 -5.62 -4.77
CA ILE A 61 -6.79 -6.88 -5.38
C ILE A 61 -7.83 -7.94 -5.04
N VAL A 62 -8.47 -8.53 -6.03
CA VAL A 62 -9.51 -9.55 -5.83
C VAL A 62 -8.86 -10.93 -5.67
N THR A 63 -8.07 -11.33 -6.65
CA THR A 63 -7.37 -12.62 -6.66
C THR A 63 -6.09 -12.55 -7.46
N LEU A 64 -5.12 -13.40 -7.11
CA LEU A 64 -4.00 -13.70 -8.00
C LEU A 64 -4.51 -14.70 -9.04
N ILE A 65 -4.23 -14.45 -10.31
CA ILE A 65 -4.65 -15.29 -11.43
C ILE A 65 -3.59 -16.38 -11.65
N GLU A 66 -2.33 -15.99 -11.56
CA GLU A 66 -1.19 -16.88 -11.76
C GLU A 66 -0.30 -16.92 -10.51
N LYS A 67 0.64 -17.88 -10.49
CA LYS A 67 1.68 -17.95 -9.46
C LYS A 67 2.82 -17.00 -9.82
N LEU A 68 3.53 -16.52 -8.80
CA LEU A 68 4.76 -15.77 -9.00
C LEU A 68 5.79 -16.65 -9.73
N TYR A 69 6.26 -16.19 -10.88
CA TYR A 69 7.24 -16.90 -11.70
C TYR A 69 8.48 -16.03 -11.95
N SER A 70 9.68 -16.62 -11.86
CA SER A 70 10.95 -15.89 -12.00
C SER A 70 11.54 -15.95 -13.40
N ASN A 71 10.85 -16.54 -14.40
CA ASN A 71 11.29 -16.67 -15.80
C ASN A 71 12.78 -16.98 -15.97
N ASN A 72 13.25 -18.01 -15.28
CA ASN A 72 14.65 -18.45 -15.29
C ASN A 72 15.68 -17.36 -14.94
N GLY A 73 15.28 -16.38 -14.13
CA GLY A 73 16.09 -15.26 -13.68
C GLY A 73 15.79 -13.95 -14.40
N SER A 74 15.19 -13.98 -15.59
CA SER A 74 15.07 -12.77 -16.42
C SER A 74 14.14 -11.69 -15.82
N HIS A 75 12.99 -12.09 -15.27
CA HIS A 75 12.03 -11.17 -14.66
C HIS A 75 10.99 -11.91 -13.83
N TRP A 76 10.37 -11.19 -12.91
CA TRP A 76 9.18 -11.61 -12.18
C TRP A 76 7.92 -11.41 -13.02
N THR A 77 7.03 -12.40 -12.99
CA THR A 77 5.69 -12.32 -13.58
C THR A 77 4.65 -12.73 -12.54
N LEU A 78 3.59 -11.94 -12.45
CA LEU A 78 2.41 -12.24 -11.65
C LEU A 78 1.20 -11.50 -12.23
N ALA A 79 0.16 -12.25 -12.58
CA ALA A 79 -1.12 -11.69 -12.99
C ALA A 79 -2.10 -11.68 -11.82
N CYS A 80 -2.91 -10.62 -11.70
CA CYS A 80 -3.96 -10.51 -10.71
C CYS A 80 -5.22 -9.87 -11.28
N ARG A 81 -6.35 -10.10 -10.61
CA ARG A 81 -7.62 -9.41 -10.88
C ARG A 81 -7.76 -8.28 -9.88
N ILE A 82 -8.00 -7.07 -10.36
CA ILE A 82 -8.27 -5.89 -9.55
C ILE A 82 -9.71 -5.42 -9.75
N ASN A 83 -10.28 -4.73 -8.77
CA ASN A 83 -11.63 -4.17 -8.83
C ASN A 83 -11.66 -2.77 -8.21
N ASP A 84 -12.28 -1.80 -8.89
CA ASP A 84 -12.42 -0.41 -8.42
C ASP A 84 -13.75 -0.12 -7.71
N GLY A 85 -14.54 -1.16 -7.46
CA GLY A 85 -15.91 -1.07 -6.94
C GLY A 85 -16.98 -1.10 -8.04
N LEU A 86 -16.62 -0.83 -9.30
CA LEU A 86 -17.55 -0.85 -10.43
C LEU A 86 -17.27 -2.03 -11.38
N THR A 87 -16.01 -2.23 -11.73
CA THR A 87 -15.59 -3.22 -12.72
C THR A 87 -14.37 -3.99 -12.25
N SER A 88 -14.21 -5.21 -12.76
CA SER A 88 -13.02 -6.02 -12.49
C SER A 88 -12.19 -6.17 -13.75
N LEU A 89 -10.87 -6.08 -13.61
CA LEU A 89 -9.94 -6.18 -14.72
C LEU A 89 -8.77 -7.10 -14.37
N ASP A 90 -8.40 -7.96 -15.32
CA ASP A 90 -7.23 -8.81 -15.22
C ASP A 90 -6.02 -8.00 -15.68
N VAL A 91 -5.03 -7.88 -14.81
CA VAL A 91 -3.83 -7.06 -15.02
C VAL A 91 -2.57 -7.83 -14.70
N ASP A 92 -1.47 -7.45 -15.35
CA ASP A 92 -0.14 -7.94 -15.00
C ASP A 92 0.55 -6.98 -14.03
N ILE A 93 1.28 -7.50 -13.05
CA ILE A 93 2.12 -6.69 -12.18
C ILE A 93 3.51 -6.60 -12.81
N SER A 94 4.01 -5.37 -13.01
CA SER A 94 5.33 -5.17 -13.60
C SER A 94 6.46 -5.79 -12.77
N ASN A 95 7.53 -6.20 -13.47
CA ASN A 95 8.74 -6.73 -12.83
C ASN A 95 9.32 -5.77 -11.77
N GLY A 96 9.28 -4.45 -12.03
CA GLY A 96 9.77 -3.43 -11.10
C GLY A 96 9.00 -3.45 -9.78
N VAL A 97 7.66 -3.46 -9.85
CA VAL A 97 6.80 -3.54 -8.66
C VAL A 97 7.02 -4.84 -7.89
N LEU A 98 7.11 -5.98 -8.59
CA LEU A 98 7.36 -7.27 -7.92
C LEU A 98 8.74 -7.30 -7.24
N THR A 99 9.76 -6.76 -7.90
CA THR A 99 11.11 -6.64 -7.34
C THR A 99 11.11 -5.78 -6.07
N GLU A 100 10.38 -4.66 -6.07
CA GLU A 100 10.24 -3.79 -4.89
C GLU A 100 9.49 -4.49 -3.74
N LEU A 101 8.42 -5.23 -4.05
CA LEU A 101 7.64 -5.96 -3.04
C LEU A 101 8.39 -7.13 -2.42
N ILE A 102 9.23 -7.83 -3.20
CA ILE A 102 10.00 -8.99 -2.77
C ILE A 102 11.32 -8.55 -2.10
N GLY A 103 11.90 -7.45 -2.56
CA GLY A 103 13.19 -6.92 -2.09
C GLY A 103 14.42 -7.42 -2.85
N PHE A 104 14.24 -8.19 -3.94
CA PHE A 104 15.32 -8.65 -4.81
C PHE A 104 14.82 -9.01 -6.22
N SER A 105 15.74 -9.00 -7.18
CA SER A 105 15.41 -9.27 -8.59
C SER A 105 15.20 -10.77 -8.87
N ALA A 106 14.61 -11.09 -10.03
CA ALA A 106 14.48 -12.46 -10.46
C ALA A 106 15.86 -13.13 -10.66
N GLU A 107 16.88 -12.38 -11.09
CA GLU A 107 18.26 -12.87 -11.23
C GLU A 107 18.86 -13.23 -9.86
N ASP A 108 18.73 -12.33 -8.88
CA ASP A 108 19.18 -12.56 -7.50
C ASP A 108 18.51 -13.80 -6.90
N SER A 109 17.24 -14.05 -7.25
CA SER A 109 16.51 -15.23 -6.80
C SER A 109 17.16 -16.55 -7.24
N ILE A 110 17.84 -16.57 -8.40
CA ILE A 110 18.54 -17.75 -8.91
C ILE A 110 19.85 -17.92 -8.13
N ALA A 111 20.61 -16.84 -7.96
CA ALA A 111 21.86 -16.85 -7.20
C ALA A 111 21.64 -17.27 -5.74
N MET A 112 20.59 -16.76 -5.09
CA MET A 112 20.23 -17.16 -3.72
C MET A 112 19.85 -18.64 -3.64
N ARG A 113 19.05 -19.14 -4.59
CA ARG A 113 18.65 -20.56 -4.63
C ARG A 113 19.84 -21.51 -4.74
N GLN A 114 20.90 -21.13 -5.47
CA GLN A 114 22.13 -21.90 -5.55
C GLN A 114 22.85 -21.99 -4.20
N ARG A 115 22.74 -20.95 -3.37
CA ARG A 115 23.39 -20.86 -2.05
C ARG A 115 22.61 -21.55 -0.93
N PHE A 116 21.36 -21.94 -1.14
CA PHE A 116 20.52 -22.57 -0.10
C PHE A 116 21.13 -23.82 0.54
N LYS A 117 21.94 -24.59 -0.20
CA LYS A 117 22.60 -25.79 0.34
C LYS A 117 23.72 -25.45 1.32
N SER A 118 24.43 -24.36 1.08
CA SER A 118 25.59 -23.95 1.88
C SER A 118 25.21 -22.95 2.97
N GLU A 119 24.14 -22.18 2.77
CA GLU A 119 23.77 -21.05 3.62
C GLU A 119 22.27 -21.10 3.97
N PRO A 120 21.88 -21.79 5.06
CA PRO A 120 20.46 -21.94 5.43
C PRO A 120 19.79 -20.60 5.77
N LYS A 121 20.54 -19.61 6.27
CA LYS A 121 20.04 -18.25 6.51
C LYS A 121 19.54 -17.57 5.23
N VAL A 122 20.18 -17.80 4.09
CA VAL A 122 19.74 -17.23 2.80
C VAL A 122 18.39 -17.81 2.39
N LYS A 123 18.15 -19.09 2.68
CA LYS A 123 16.85 -19.73 2.43
C LYS A 123 15.76 -19.14 3.32
N GLU A 124 16.06 -18.84 4.58
CA GLU A 124 15.12 -18.21 5.52
C GLU A 124 14.74 -16.80 5.06
N ILE A 125 15.74 -15.96 4.75
CA ILE A 125 15.51 -14.60 4.21
C ILE A 125 14.69 -14.66 2.92
N PHE A 126 15.01 -15.59 2.01
CA PHE A 126 14.26 -15.75 0.78
C PHE A 126 12.79 -16.10 1.03
N ALA A 127 12.51 -17.04 1.95
CA ALA A 127 11.15 -17.42 2.29
C ALA A 127 10.40 -16.28 2.97
N GLU A 128 11.07 -15.54 3.86
CA GLU A 128 10.51 -14.38 4.55
C GLU A 128 10.13 -13.27 3.55
N SER A 129 11.02 -12.91 2.63
CA SER A 129 10.76 -11.94 1.56
C SER A 129 9.53 -12.31 0.71
N LEU A 130 9.40 -13.57 0.32
CA LEU A 130 8.22 -14.03 -0.44
C LEU A 130 6.94 -13.97 0.41
N SER A 131 7.02 -14.32 1.69
CA SER A 131 5.89 -14.20 2.61
C SER A 131 5.48 -12.74 2.82
N GLN A 132 6.44 -11.82 2.96
CA GLN A 132 6.17 -10.39 3.04
C GLN A 132 5.52 -9.84 1.77
N CYS A 133 6.00 -10.25 0.59
CA CYS A 133 5.38 -9.91 -0.68
C CYS A 133 3.92 -10.38 -0.74
N GLN A 134 3.66 -11.64 -0.35
CA GLN A 134 2.30 -12.17 -0.29
C GLN A 134 1.42 -11.39 0.69
N ASN A 135 1.91 -11.09 1.89
CA ASN A 135 1.17 -10.31 2.88
C ASN A 135 0.84 -8.90 2.37
N LYS A 136 1.78 -8.24 1.68
CA LYS A 136 1.56 -6.95 1.03
C LYS A 136 0.45 -7.01 -0.03
N LEU A 137 0.43 -8.06 -0.86
CA LEU A 137 -0.64 -8.28 -1.83
C LEU A 137 -2.00 -8.58 -1.17
N ILE A 138 -2.00 -9.31 -0.05
CA ILE A 138 -3.21 -9.56 0.75
C ILE A 138 -3.72 -8.25 1.38
N SER A 139 -2.85 -7.40 1.91
CA SER A 139 -3.24 -6.08 2.41
C SER A 139 -3.84 -5.20 1.32
N GLY A 140 -3.37 -5.32 0.07
CA GLY A 140 -3.95 -4.64 -1.09
C GLY A 140 -5.38 -5.07 -1.43
N ARG A 141 -5.91 -6.14 -0.83
CA ARG A 141 -7.34 -6.50 -0.94
C ARG A 141 -8.26 -5.53 -0.21
N ASN A 142 -7.73 -4.76 0.74
CA ASN A 142 -8.48 -3.76 1.49
C ASN A 142 -8.46 -2.36 0.84
N GLY A 143 -7.96 -2.26 -0.39
CA GLY A 143 -7.79 -1.00 -1.10
C GLY A 143 -6.32 -0.61 -1.22
N CYS A 144 -5.92 -0.25 -2.43
CA CYS A 144 -4.63 0.32 -2.77
C CYS A 144 -4.79 1.31 -3.92
N LEU A 145 -3.83 2.20 -4.05
CA LEU A 145 -3.72 3.10 -5.20
C LEU A 145 -2.75 2.48 -6.19
N VAL A 146 -3.16 2.32 -7.45
CA VAL A 146 -2.31 1.77 -8.51
C VAL A 146 -2.14 2.76 -9.64
N GLU A 147 -0.97 2.71 -10.28
CA GLU A 147 -0.74 3.31 -11.59
C GLU A 147 -0.79 2.20 -12.63
N LEU A 148 -1.75 2.30 -13.55
CA LEU A 148 -1.97 1.35 -14.64
C LEU A 148 -1.47 1.93 -15.94
N GLU A 149 -0.58 1.20 -16.59
CA GLU A 149 -0.19 1.42 -17.98
C GLU A 149 -1.16 0.64 -18.89
N PRO A 150 -1.89 1.32 -19.80
CA PRO A 150 -2.77 0.67 -20.76
C PRO A 150 -1.98 -0.27 -21.69
N ALA A 151 -2.64 -1.33 -22.16
CA ALA A 151 -2.06 -2.15 -23.22
C ALA A 151 -1.93 -1.29 -24.50
N SER A 152 -0.74 -1.23 -25.10
CA SER A 152 -0.57 -0.50 -26.35
C SER A 152 -1.42 -1.13 -27.47
N CYS A 153 -2.19 -0.32 -28.19
CA CYS A 153 -3.14 -0.70 -29.25
C CYS A 153 -2.57 -1.67 -30.31
N SER A 154 -1.25 -1.68 -30.54
CA SER A 154 -0.56 -2.59 -31.47
C SER A 154 -0.40 -4.04 -30.97
N GLN A 155 -0.94 -4.38 -29.79
CA GLN A 155 -0.84 -5.69 -29.16
C GLN A 155 -2.22 -6.22 -28.76
N GLN A 156 -3.00 -6.69 -29.75
CA GLN A 156 -4.30 -7.34 -29.51
C GLN A 156 -4.18 -8.44 -28.46
N GLY A 157 -4.94 -8.33 -27.36
CA GLY A 157 -5.00 -9.35 -26.29
C GLY A 157 -4.01 -9.18 -25.13
N LYS A 158 -3.26 -8.08 -25.07
CA LYS A 158 -2.37 -7.78 -23.94
C LYS A 158 -3.15 -7.17 -22.78
N LYS A 159 -2.88 -7.65 -21.56
CA LYS A 159 -3.49 -7.12 -20.34
C LYS A 159 -2.82 -5.78 -19.95
N PRO A 160 -3.56 -4.84 -19.34
CA PRO A 160 -2.95 -3.65 -18.75
C PRO A 160 -1.99 -4.03 -17.63
N ARG A 161 -1.01 -3.17 -17.36
CA ARG A 161 0.07 -3.46 -16.41
C ARG A 161 0.10 -2.49 -15.23
N ILE A 162 0.17 -3.02 -14.01
CA ILE A 162 0.45 -2.24 -12.80
C ILE A 162 1.93 -1.86 -12.81
N VAL A 163 2.21 -0.57 -12.97
CA VAL A 163 3.56 0.00 -12.95
C VAL A 163 3.92 0.63 -11.60
N LYS A 164 2.92 0.91 -10.76
CA LYS A 164 3.12 1.30 -9.36
C LYS A 164 2.01 0.77 -8.48
N LEU A 165 2.36 0.28 -7.29
CA LEU A 165 1.43 -0.21 -6.29
C LEU A 165 1.69 0.51 -4.96
N ILE A 166 0.73 1.32 -4.53
CA ILE A 166 0.80 2.07 -3.28
C ILE A 166 -0.21 1.44 -2.31
N LEU A 167 0.30 0.68 -1.35
CA LEU A 167 -0.50 0.07 -0.30
C LEU A 167 -0.83 1.13 0.76
N GLN A 168 -2.09 1.23 1.16
CA GLN A 168 -2.46 2.15 2.24
C GLN A 168 -1.97 1.57 3.57
N SER A 169 -1.15 2.34 4.28
CA SER A 169 -0.79 2.02 5.67
C SER A 169 -1.99 2.31 6.54
N ARG A 170 -2.46 1.29 7.27
CA ARG A 170 -3.44 1.49 8.34
C ARG A 170 -2.77 2.07 9.58
#